data_AF-A0A3B0WYZ9-F1
#
_entry.id   AF-A0A3B0WYZ9-F1
#
_cell.length_a   1.000
_cell.length_b   1.000
_cell.length_c   1.000
_cell.angle_alpha   90.00
_cell.angle_beta   90.00
_cell.angle_gamma   90.00
#
_symmetry.space_group_name_H-M   'P 1'
#
loop_
_entity.id
_entity.type
_entity.pdbx_description
1 polymer ?
#
loop_
_entity_poly.entity_id
_entity_poly.type
_entity_poly.pdbx_seq_one_letter_code
_entity_poly.pdbx_strand_id
1 'polypeptide(L)'
;MTNTDQDQLLRKLADSFINVANEHAETQDKNIINTAFMYAASRFCAYVAASSARNLEDYQNKQKQGVAFFTGEFQRMLESNMQNHEKVFGSDETLRYEEFMKKN
;
A
#
# COMPACT_ATOMS: atom_id res chain seq x y z
N MET A 1 13.72 -13.53 13.34
CA MET A 1 12.64 -13.45 12.33
C MET A 1 13.29 -13.29 10.99
N THR A 2 12.95 -14.13 10.02
CA THR A 2 13.46 -13.99 8.65
C THR A 2 12.73 -12.82 7.97
N ASN A 3 13.30 -12.25 6.90
CA ASN A 3 12.60 -11.22 6.10
C ASN A 3 11.23 -11.73 5.62
N THR A 4 11.12 -13.02 5.31
CA THR A 4 9.87 -13.67 4.88
C THR A 4 8.78 -13.64 5.95
N ASP A 5 9.12 -13.78 7.23
CA ASP A 5 8.14 -13.75 8.33
C ASP A 5 7.58 -12.34 8.54
N GLN A 6 8.43 -11.32 8.40
CA GLN A 6 8.03 -9.91 8.52
C GLN A 6 7.14 -9.49 7.34
N ASP A 7 7.47 -9.91 6.12
CA ASP A 7 6.65 -9.65 4.93
C ASP A 7 5.27 -10.30 5.04
N GLN A 8 5.19 -11.53 5.56
CA GLN A 8 3.92 -12.19 5.80
C GLN A 8 3.08 -11.47 6.85
N LEU A 9 3.70 -11.04 7.95
CA LEU A 9 3.01 -10.27 8.99
C LEU A 9 2.47 -8.94 8.42
N LEU A 10 3.30 -8.22 7.65
CA LEU A 10 2.91 -6.98 7.00
C LEU A 10 1.67 -7.17 6.12
N ARG A 11 1.68 -8.21 5.26
CA ARG A 11 0.54 -8.54 4.39
C ARG A 11 -0.72 -8.84 5.19
N LYS A 12 -0.62 -9.70 6.21
CA LYS A 12 -1.78 -10.04 7.06
C LYS A 12 -2.38 -8.82 7.76
N LEU A 13 -1.55 -7.88 8.22
CA LEU A 13 -2.02 -6.64 8.82
C LEU A 13 -2.63 -5.69 7.79
N ALA A 14 -2.04 -5.58 6.60
CA ALA A 14 -2.62 -4.78 5.51
C ALA A 14 -4.00 -5.33 5.09
N ASP A 15 -4.11 -6.65 4.94
CA ASP A 15 -5.36 -7.32 4.59
C ASP A 15 -6.46 -7.07 5.63
N SER A 16 -6.12 -7.04 6.92
CA SER A 16 -7.12 -6.77 7.97
C SER A 16 -7.67 -5.33 7.88
N PHE A 17 -6.83 -4.34 7.55
CA PHE A 17 -7.30 -2.98 7.32
C PHE A 17 -8.13 -2.86 6.02
N ILE A 18 -7.74 -3.59 4.97
CA ILE A 18 -8.50 -3.64 3.71
C ILE A 18 -9.87 -4.27 3.92
N ASN A 19 -9.99 -5.31 4.75
CA ASN A 19 -11.28 -5.92 5.07
C ASN A 19 -12.25 -4.90 5.69
N VAL A 20 -11.78 -4.08 6.64
CA VAL A 20 -12.59 -2.99 7.21
C VAL A 20 -12.97 -1.95 6.15
N ALA A 21 -12.04 -1.60 5.25
CA ALA A 21 -12.34 -0.70 4.14
C ALA A 21 -13.40 -1.28 3.18
N ASN A 22 -13.37 -2.60 2.94
CA ASN A 22 -14.35 -3.30 2.10
C ASN A 22 -15.73 -3.31 2.76
N GLU A 23 -15.83 -3.52 4.08
CA GLU A 23 -17.10 -3.42 4.81
C GLU A 23 -17.71 -2.00 4.68
N HIS A 24 -16.90 -0.96 4.80
CA HIS A 24 -17.39 0.41 4.55
C HIS A 24 -17.82 0.63 3.09
N ALA A 25 -17.19 -0.05 2.13
CA ALA A 25 -17.47 0.08 0.70
C ALA A 25 -18.80 -0.55 0.28
N GLU A 26 -19.46 -1.31 1.17
CA GLU A 26 -20.83 -1.78 0.95
C GLU A 26 -21.85 -0.63 0.91
N THR A 27 -21.56 0.48 1.59
CA THR A 27 -22.51 1.60 1.74
C THR A 27 -21.95 2.97 1.36
N GLN A 28 -20.63 3.13 1.25
CA GLN A 28 -19.97 4.41 0.98
C GLN A 28 -19.19 4.39 -0.34
N ASP A 29 -18.95 5.57 -0.92
CA ASP A 29 -18.12 5.73 -2.11
C ASP A 29 -16.66 5.32 -1.84
N LYS A 30 -16.10 4.48 -2.72
CA LYS A 30 -14.72 3.96 -2.61
C LYS A 30 -13.66 5.06 -2.56
N ASN A 31 -13.86 6.20 -3.21
CA ASN A 31 -12.95 7.34 -3.17
C ASN A 31 -12.97 8.04 -1.80
N ILE A 32 -14.14 8.11 -1.16
CA ILE A 32 -14.26 8.64 0.21
C ILE A 32 -13.54 7.71 1.18
N ILE A 33 -13.72 6.39 1.03
CA ILE A 33 -13.03 5.39 1.85
C ILE A 33 -11.52 5.47 1.64
N ASN A 34 -11.05 5.54 0.39
CA ASN A 34 -9.63 5.70 0.10
C ASN A 34 -9.05 6.95 0.77
N THR A 35 -9.76 8.08 0.69
CA THR A 35 -9.37 9.32 1.37
C THR A 35 -9.33 9.14 2.89
N ALA A 36 -10.33 8.49 3.48
CA ALA A 36 -10.36 8.18 4.90
C ALA A 36 -9.21 7.25 5.31
N PHE A 37 -8.84 6.29 4.48
CA PHE A 37 -7.75 5.35 4.69
C PHE A 37 -6.39 6.05 4.69
N MET A 38 -6.14 6.93 3.71
CA MET A 38 -4.96 7.79 3.69
C MET A 38 -4.89 8.71 4.91
N TYR A 39 -6.03 9.29 5.32
CA TYR A 39 -6.11 10.12 6.51
C TYR A 39 -5.81 9.33 7.79
N ALA A 40 -6.37 8.12 7.94
CA ALA A 40 -6.11 7.24 9.08
C ALA A 40 -4.63 6.83 9.15
N ALA A 41 -4.03 6.43 8.02
CA ALA A 41 -2.61 6.11 7.92
C ALA A 41 -1.74 7.31 8.34
N SER A 42 -2.06 8.52 7.87
CA SER A 42 -1.31 9.74 8.24
C SER A 42 -1.33 10.02 9.75
N ARG A 43 -2.48 9.79 10.41
CA ARG A 43 -2.61 9.95 11.87
C ARG A 43 -1.78 8.91 12.62
N PHE A 44 -1.75 7.67 12.13
CA PHE A 44 -0.93 6.63 12.72
C PHE A 44 0.57 6.91 12.54
N CYS A 45 0.99 7.36 11.36
CA CYS A 45 2.36 7.83 11.12
C CYS A 45 2.77 8.96 12.09
N ALA A 46 1.89 9.94 12.30
CA ALA A 46 2.13 11.03 13.25
C ALA A 46 2.25 10.51 14.70
N TYR A 47 1.43 9.53 15.09
CA TYR A 47 1.52 8.86 16.38
C TYR A 47 2.85 8.09 16.54
N VAL A 48 3.30 7.36 15.53
CA VAL A 48 4.59 6.65 15.56
C VAL A 48 5.76 7.63 15.71
N ALA A 49 5.73 8.76 14.99
CA ALA A 49 6.74 9.81 15.16
C ALA A 49 6.74 10.36 16.60
N ALA A 50 5.55 10.65 17.14
CA ALA A 50 5.38 11.17 18.49
C ALA A 50 5.82 10.18 19.57
N SER A 51 5.45 8.90 19.46
CA SER A 51 5.77 7.86 20.46
C SER A 51 7.26 7.56 20.55
N SER A 52 8.01 7.87 19.48
CA SER A 52 9.47 7.75 19.47
C SER A 52 10.19 8.97 20.07
N ALA A 53 9.51 10.11 20.24
CA ALA A 53 10.12 11.37 20.67
C ALA A 53 10.24 11.49 22.20
N ARG A 54 11.35 12.06 22.67
CA ARG A 54 11.62 12.24 24.12
C ARG A 54 11.19 13.60 24.67
N ASN A 55 11.16 14.61 23.81
CA ASN A 55 10.78 15.98 24.12
C ASN A 55 10.34 16.71 22.84
N LEU A 56 9.92 17.97 22.98
CA LEU A 56 9.40 18.77 21.87
C LEU A 56 10.42 18.98 20.74
N GLU A 57 11.69 19.26 21.08
CA GLU A 57 12.75 19.47 20.10
C GLU A 57 13.02 18.20 19.28
N ASP A 58 13.11 17.05 19.96
CA ASP A 58 13.25 15.74 19.32
C ASP A 58 12.04 15.42 18.42
N TYR A 59 10.82 15.74 18.87
CA TYR A 59 9.62 15.58 18.06
C TYR A 59 9.63 16.45 16.80
N GLN A 60 10.03 17.72 16.90
CA GLN A 60 10.09 18.62 15.74
C GLN A 60 11.13 18.15 14.70
N ASN A 61 12.25 17.60 15.15
CA ASN A 61 13.25 16.99 14.27
C ASN A 61 12.71 15.71 13.61
N LYS A 62 12.05 14.85 14.38
CA LYS A 62 11.38 13.63 13.89
C LYS A 62 10.21 13.91 12.97
N GLN A 63 9.48 15.00 13.16
CA GLN A 63 8.40 15.42 12.28
C GLN A 63 8.94 15.70 10.87
N LYS A 64 10.03 16.48 10.77
CA LYS A 64 10.66 16.81 9.47
C LYS A 64 11.16 15.57 8.74
N GLN A 65 11.89 14.69 9.44
CA GLN A 65 12.42 13.46 8.86
C GLN A 65 11.30 12.44 8.57
N GLY A 66 10.33 12.34 9.46
CA GLY A 66 9.22 11.40 9.37
C GLY A 66 8.31 11.67 8.18
N VAL A 67 7.97 12.93 7.89
CA VAL A 67 7.12 13.24 6.71
C VAL A 67 7.77 12.74 5.42
N ALA A 68 9.06 13.02 5.20
CA ALA A 68 9.78 12.54 4.01
C ALA A 68 9.85 11.01 3.96
N PHE A 69 10.13 10.37 5.11
CA PHE A 69 10.19 8.91 5.20
C PHE A 69 8.85 8.25 4.89
N PHE A 70 7.76 8.67 5.56
CA PHE A 70 6.45 8.04 5.39
C PHE A 70 5.86 8.27 3.99
N THR A 71 6.04 9.46 3.42
CA THR A 71 5.57 9.75 2.05
C THR A 71 6.37 8.97 1.01
N GLY A 72 7.69 8.85 1.16
CA GLY A 72 8.53 8.04 0.29
C GLY A 72 8.18 6.55 0.34
N GLU A 73 7.95 5.99 1.53
CA GLU A 73 7.53 4.60 1.67
C GLU A 73 6.14 4.36 1.06
N PHE A 74 5.19 5.27 1.29
CA PHE A 74 3.86 5.18 0.67
C PHE A 74 3.95 5.23 -0.86
N GLN A 75 4.73 6.15 -1.42
CA GLN A 75 4.95 6.27 -2.86
C GLN A 75 5.52 4.97 -3.44
N ARG A 76 6.60 4.44 -2.85
CA ARG A 76 7.23 3.18 -3.28
C ARG A 76 6.24 2.01 -3.30
N MET A 77 5.42 1.89 -2.25
CA MET A 77 4.41 0.84 -2.17
C MET A 77 3.29 1.04 -3.20
N LEU A 78 2.81 2.27 -3.37
CA LEU A 78 1.77 2.58 -4.36
C LEU A 78 2.23 2.27 -5.78
N GLU A 79 3.43 2.72 -6.16
CA GLU A 79 4.03 2.45 -7.47
C GLU A 79 4.16 0.94 -7.71
N SER A 80 4.65 0.18 -6.72
CA SER A 80 4.76 -1.28 -6.84
C SER A 80 3.40 -1.97 -7.02
N ASN A 81 2.36 -1.52 -6.33
CA ASN A 81 1.00 -2.05 -6.50
C ASN A 81 0.42 -1.69 -7.88
N MET A 82 0.63 -0.46 -8.36
CA MET A 82 0.19 -0.03 -9.69
C MET A 82 0.87 -0.83 -10.79
N GLN A 83 2.19 -1.04 -10.71
CA GLN A 83 2.94 -1.89 -11.64
C GLN A 83 2.42 -3.34 -11.66
N ASN A 84 1.94 -3.86 -10.53
CA ASN A 84 1.32 -5.18 -10.51
C ASN A 84 -0.04 -5.20 -11.23
N HIS A 85 -0.81 -4.11 -11.15
CA HIS A 85 -2.03 -3.96 -11.94
C HIS A 85 -1.75 -3.76 -13.44
N GLU A 86 -0.67 -3.07 -13.82
CA GLU A 86 -0.27 -2.93 -15.24
C GLU A 86 -0.11 -4.30 -15.92
N LYS A 87 0.37 -5.33 -15.21
CA LYS A 87 0.50 -6.69 -15.76
C LYS A 87 -0.84 -7.29 -16.20
N VAL A 88 -1.94 -6.91 -15.56
CA VAL A 88 -3.30 -7.35 -15.91
C VAL A 88 -3.73 -6.74 -17.25
N PHE A 89 -3.26 -5.55 -17.57
CA PHE A 89 -3.59 -4.84 -18.81
C PHE A 89 -2.52 -5.02 -19.91
N GLY A 90 -1.32 -5.44 -19.53
CA GLY A 90 -0.18 -5.68 -20.42
C GLY A 90 -0.03 -7.13 -20.87
N SER A 91 -0.90 -8.05 -20.43
CA SER A 91 -1.02 -9.37 -21.07
C SER A 91 -1.66 -9.17 -22.44
N ASP A 92 -0.80 -9.00 -23.43
CA ASP A 92 -1.12 -9.09 -24.84
C ASP A 92 -1.74 -10.47 -25.09
N GLU A 93 -3.07 -10.51 -25.11
CA GLU A 93 -3.83 -11.61 -25.66
C GLU A 93 -3.65 -11.59 -27.19
N THR A 94 -2.44 -11.92 -27.63
CA THR A 94 -2.19 -12.51 -28.95
C THR A 94 -1.24 -13.70 -28.81
N LEU A 95 -1.69 -14.74 -28.09
CA LEU A 95 -1.42 -16.08 -28.60
C LEU A 95 -2.11 -16.17 -29.96
N ARG A 96 -1.36 -15.90 -31.03
CA ARG A 96 -1.85 -15.96 -32.40
C ARG A 96 -2.53 -17.32 -32.60
N TYR A 97 -3.79 -17.30 -33.02
CA TYR A 97 -4.56 -18.46 -33.48
C TYR A 97 -3.79 -19.34 -34.50
N GLU A 98 -2.75 -18.78 -35.14
CA GLU A 98 -1.82 -19.43 -36.06
C GLU A 98 -0.93 -20.51 -35.39
N GLU A 99 -0.67 -20.45 -34.08
CA GLU A 99 0.23 -21.39 -33.40
C GLU A 99 -0.42 -22.75 -33.10
N PHE A 100 -1.75 -22.80 -32.92
CA PHE A 100 -2.50 -24.05 -32.74
C PHE A 100 -2.77 -24.81 -34.05
N MET A 101 -2.64 -24.14 -35.20
CA MET A 101 -2.95 -24.71 -36.51
C MET A 101 -1.72 -25.23 -37.28
N LYS A 102 -0.53 -25.25 -36.64
CA LYS A 102 0.60 -26.02 -37.18
C LYS A 102 0.33 -27.52 -37.01
N LYS A 103 -0.35 -28.08 -38.01
CA LYS A 103 -0.29 -29.51 -38.34
C LYS A 103 1.18 -29.92 -38.45
N ASN A 104 1.62 -30.77 -37.53
CA ASN A 104 2.64 -31.77 -37.82
C ASN A 104 1.95 -33.13 -37.75
#